data_AF-A0A1M3KWV5-F1
#
_entry.id   AF-A0A1M3KWV5-F1
#
_cell.length_a   1.000
_cell.length_b   1.000
_cell.length_c   1.000
_cell.angle_alpha   90.00
_cell.angle_beta   90.00
_cell.angle_gamma   90.00
#
_symmetry.space_group_name_H-M   'P 1'
#
loop_
_entity.id
_entity.type
_entity.pdbx_description
1 polymer ?
#
loop_
_entity_poly.entity_id
_entity_poly.type
_entity_poly.pdbx_seq_one_letter_code
_entity_poly.pdbx_strand_id
1 'polypeptide(L)'
;MAQDTDIRTFQSFRIERDGGAPASTILFTTPTTAITPYSLIWPYDPPTAGSVLVTNGSTTPFILSWSLPTGSLLEIESSGSRNLRRSSSTLSPGSPAGVPGYVANDFQAGRTSASQTASGDRSTILGGASNTASGSKAAVGGGLGNSAGSTTDVAVGGTGNSVNSSEGGILGGTNNTVSSNDGTIMGGSGNSSSSNRGFIGGGTGNTMTSNQAFIGGGSGNNNTGDNAGIFGGYQNTVTGTHATALGGMNNTVNSTNRATLAGGDNNSASSNYSFVGGGSSNTSSSSGTVVFGGTNNGVTNQYGTIIGGASNTVSNGYGFIGGGQSNTVSAFARGSIFGGQSNTAGADNVTLLGGQNGSVTGAGSVVMGGRVLTLSAADQAGFNGASVTTSFATANEFLVANADIWIANNDGTPREARLFENYGTNGAFPGANTNYVAFNAPSATANDYDNTYTLPDRTGAVSDLLTIAATPAPTTTSAATTWAAAPINYRSSATTIILDLTTILGVVMNNVEFLRVTSDNVPANRRTSLSNGVTNGMLLTMRVVSNAPGTNPDRGIRLRATDANLRLAGNADYDMQQADSIMLVWDDVDQIWIEVGRTNQ
;
A
#
# COMPACT_ATOMS: atom_id res chain seq x y z
N MET A 1 -27.29 94.35 -51.52
CA MET A 1 -27.80 95.31 -52.52
C MET A 1 -28.90 96.14 -51.86
N ALA A 2 -29.35 97.21 -52.52
CA ALA A 2 -30.41 98.08 -52.00
C ALA A 2 -31.74 97.32 -51.83
N GLN A 3 -32.63 97.92 -51.05
CA GLN A 3 -33.99 97.45 -50.79
C GLN A 3 -34.86 97.76 -52.02
N ASP A 4 -35.44 96.73 -52.63
CA ASP A 4 -36.48 96.83 -53.66
C ASP A 4 -37.69 96.00 -53.21
N THR A 5 -38.89 96.55 -53.30
CA THR A 5 -40.00 96.24 -52.38
C THR A 5 -41.15 95.39 -52.95
N ASP A 6 -41.00 94.81 -54.14
CA ASP A 6 -42.10 94.03 -54.79
C ASP A 6 -41.73 92.62 -55.30
N ILE A 7 -40.72 91.94 -54.70
CA ILE A 7 -40.47 90.51 -54.99
C ILE A 7 -41.48 89.63 -54.22
N ARG A 8 -42.64 89.34 -54.84
CA ARG A 8 -43.76 88.60 -54.23
C ARG A 8 -43.91 87.12 -54.66
N THR A 9 -42.82 86.37 -54.78
CA THR A 9 -42.76 84.91 -54.53
C THR A 9 -41.35 84.38 -54.78
N PHE A 10 -40.73 83.78 -53.76
CA PHE A 10 -39.60 82.86 -53.91
C PHE A 10 -40.13 81.43 -53.74
N GLN A 11 -39.77 80.50 -54.63
CA GLN A 11 -40.27 79.11 -54.57
C GLN A 11 -39.25 78.03 -54.18
N SER A 12 -37.93 78.29 -54.24
CA SER A 12 -36.93 77.43 -53.57
C SER A 12 -35.54 78.07 -53.53
N PHE A 13 -34.75 77.68 -52.52
CA PHE A 13 -33.33 78.02 -52.35
C PHE A 13 -32.56 76.73 -52.04
N ARG A 14 -31.31 76.60 -52.51
CA ARG A 14 -30.40 75.48 -52.19
C ARG A 14 -29.01 76.03 -51.85
N ILE A 15 -28.40 75.48 -50.80
CA ILE A 15 -27.01 75.71 -50.40
C ILE A 15 -26.20 74.48 -50.81
N GLU A 16 -25.00 74.67 -51.35
CA GLU A 16 -23.91 73.68 -51.24
C GLU A 16 -22.54 74.37 -51.39
N ARG A 17 -21.46 73.65 -51.07
CA ARG A 17 -20.17 74.20 -50.59
C ARG A 17 -19.18 74.54 -51.72
N ASP A 18 -18.34 75.55 -51.48
CA ASP A 18 -17.29 76.02 -52.40
C ASP A 18 -16.12 75.01 -52.55
N GLY A 19 -15.50 74.95 -53.73
CA GLY A 19 -14.40 73.99 -53.99
C GLY A 19 -14.00 73.60 -55.43
N GLY A 20 -14.23 74.42 -56.47
CA GLY A 20 -13.43 74.36 -57.71
C GLY A 20 -13.94 73.57 -58.93
N ALA A 21 -13.90 74.27 -60.09
CA ALA A 21 -14.02 73.80 -61.49
C ALA A 21 -15.42 73.40 -62.03
N PRO A 22 -15.69 73.58 -63.35
CA PRO A 22 -17.05 73.80 -63.84
C PRO A 22 -17.74 72.64 -64.59
N ALA A 23 -19.07 72.62 -64.46
CA ALA A 23 -20.07 72.13 -65.40
C ALA A 23 -20.03 70.65 -65.88
N SER A 24 -20.96 69.85 -65.33
CA SER A 24 -21.78 68.95 -66.15
C SER A 24 -23.25 69.10 -65.73
N THR A 25 -24.11 69.41 -66.70
CA THR A 25 -25.51 69.81 -66.47
C THR A 25 -26.41 68.60 -66.19
N ILE A 26 -27.39 68.75 -65.31
CA ILE A 26 -28.52 67.81 -65.20
C ILE A 26 -29.82 68.58 -65.44
N LEU A 27 -30.61 68.11 -66.42
CA LEU A 27 -31.88 68.69 -66.82
C LEU A 27 -33.02 67.86 -66.20
N PHE A 28 -34.01 68.51 -65.59
CA PHE A 28 -35.25 67.86 -65.15
C PHE A 28 -36.49 68.63 -65.61
N THR A 29 -37.50 67.88 -66.02
CA THR A 29 -38.73 68.37 -66.66
C THR A 29 -39.86 68.59 -65.67
N THR A 30 -40.82 69.44 -66.03
CA THR A 30 -42.04 69.68 -65.25
C THR A 30 -42.95 68.44 -65.19
N PRO A 31 -43.57 68.13 -64.03
CA PRO A 31 -44.61 67.10 -63.94
C PRO A 31 -45.86 67.49 -64.74
N THR A 32 -46.50 66.50 -65.37
CA THR A 32 -47.63 66.70 -66.29
C THR A 32 -49.02 66.75 -65.64
N THR A 33 -49.10 66.71 -64.31
CA THR A 33 -50.37 66.83 -63.55
C THR A 33 -50.22 67.72 -62.33
N ALA A 34 -51.25 68.49 -62.02
CA ALA A 34 -51.26 69.43 -60.90
C ALA A 34 -51.14 68.70 -59.55
N ILE A 35 -50.13 69.09 -58.76
CA ILE A 35 -49.90 68.61 -57.40
C ILE A 35 -50.56 69.58 -56.43
N THR A 36 -51.25 69.09 -55.40
CA THR A 36 -51.76 69.91 -54.30
C THR A 36 -50.58 70.66 -53.64
N PRO A 37 -50.60 72.00 -53.52
CA PRO A 37 -49.47 72.74 -52.96
C PRO A 37 -49.38 72.53 -51.45
N TYR A 38 -48.38 71.78 -51.00
CA TYR A 38 -48.04 71.63 -49.60
C TYR A 38 -47.15 72.78 -49.15
N SER A 39 -47.64 73.66 -48.27
CA SER A 39 -46.82 74.67 -47.63
C SER A 39 -45.93 74.05 -46.56
N LEU A 40 -44.62 74.15 -46.76
CA LEU A 40 -43.57 73.73 -45.83
C LEU A 40 -43.05 74.98 -45.12
N ILE A 41 -43.23 75.09 -43.80
CA ILE A 41 -42.67 76.21 -43.03
C ILE A 41 -41.26 75.81 -42.59
N TRP A 42 -40.26 76.49 -43.15
CA TRP A 42 -38.85 76.28 -42.79
C TRP A 42 -38.57 76.79 -41.37
N PRO A 43 -37.69 76.16 -40.58
CA PRO A 43 -37.30 76.71 -39.27
C PRO A 43 -36.61 78.06 -39.46
N TYR A 44 -36.98 79.06 -38.67
CA TYR A 44 -36.39 80.40 -38.74
C TYR A 44 -34.90 80.40 -38.37
N ASP A 45 -34.53 79.54 -37.42
CA ASP A 45 -33.16 79.42 -36.92
C ASP A 45 -32.32 78.47 -37.80
N PRO A 46 -31.01 78.75 -37.98
CA PRO A 46 -30.11 77.84 -38.68
C PRO A 46 -29.93 76.53 -37.88
N PRO A 47 -29.69 75.39 -38.57
CA PRO A 47 -29.48 74.11 -37.89
C PRO A 47 -28.25 74.16 -36.99
N THR A 48 -28.41 73.75 -35.72
CA THR A 48 -27.28 73.35 -34.90
C THR A 48 -26.67 72.08 -35.48
N ALA A 49 -25.33 71.96 -35.44
CA ALA A 49 -24.63 70.83 -36.04
C ALA A 49 -25.12 69.49 -35.46
N GLY A 50 -25.54 68.57 -36.33
CA GLY A 50 -26.12 67.27 -35.94
C GLY A 50 -27.64 67.25 -35.74
N SER A 51 -28.34 68.37 -35.95
CA SER A 51 -29.81 68.36 -36.06
C SER A 51 -30.29 67.76 -37.39
N VAL A 52 -31.44 67.08 -37.35
CA VAL A 52 -32.15 66.56 -38.52
C VAL A 52 -33.46 67.31 -38.72
N LEU A 53 -33.88 67.44 -39.98
CA LEU A 53 -35.10 68.14 -40.35
C LEU A 53 -36.30 67.18 -40.23
N VAL A 54 -37.20 67.45 -39.29
CA VAL A 54 -38.40 66.62 -39.07
C VAL A 54 -39.68 67.41 -39.30
N THR A 55 -40.72 66.73 -39.79
CA THR A 55 -42.07 67.28 -39.96
C THR A 55 -42.87 67.13 -38.68
N ASN A 56 -43.30 68.24 -38.08
CA ASN A 56 -44.25 68.26 -36.98
C ASN A 56 -45.67 68.52 -37.50
N GLY A 57 -46.62 67.69 -37.04
CA GLY A 57 -48.04 67.76 -37.40
C GLY A 57 -48.43 66.81 -38.54
N SER A 58 -49.70 66.38 -38.54
CA SER A 58 -50.29 65.46 -39.52
C SER A 58 -51.11 66.16 -40.61
N THR A 59 -51.18 67.49 -40.59
CA THR A 59 -52.02 68.31 -41.49
C THR A 59 -51.28 69.57 -41.93
N THR A 60 -51.54 70.04 -43.15
CA THR A 60 -50.91 71.24 -43.74
C THR A 60 -51.29 72.54 -43.01
N PRO A 61 -50.37 73.53 -42.90
CA PRO A 61 -48.98 73.51 -43.37
C PRO A 61 -48.10 72.60 -42.49
N PHE A 62 -47.22 71.82 -43.12
CA PHE A 62 -46.27 71.01 -42.36
C PHE A 62 -45.17 71.91 -41.81
N ILE A 63 -45.06 71.94 -40.48
CA ILE A 63 -44.01 72.71 -39.80
C ILE A 63 -42.76 71.85 -39.79
N LEU A 64 -41.69 72.34 -40.41
CA LEU A 64 -40.38 71.74 -40.22
C LEU A 64 -39.78 72.27 -38.94
N SER A 65 -39.11 71.40 -38.19
CA SER A 65 -38.25 71.80 -37.08
C SER A 65 -36.91 71.10 -37.17
N TRP A 66 -35.84 71.80 -36.80
CA TRP A 66 -34.58 71.15 -36.46
C TRP A 66 -34.76 70.39 -35.16
N SER A 67 -34.83 69.07 -35.24
CA SER A 67 -34.81 68.18 -34.08
C SER A 67 -33.38 67.68 -33.90
N LEU A 68 -32.82 67.86 -32.71
CA LEU A 68 -31.74 66.98 -32.28
C LEU A 68 -32.34 65.58 -32.14
N PRO A 69 -31.81 64.55 -32.81
CA PRO A 69 -32.42 63.22 -32.81
C PRO A 69 -32.55 62.65 -31.39
N THR A 70 -33.73 62.75 -30.80
CA THR A 70 -34.06 62.22 -29.47
C THR A 70 -34.21 60.70 -29.55
N GLY A 71 -33.08 60.00 -29.42
CA GLY A 71 -33.00 58.53 -29.40
C GLY A 71 -32.70 57.87 -30.75
N SER A 72 -32.48 58.63 -31.83
CA SER A 72 -32.06 58.04 -33.10
C SER A 72 -30.59 57.62 -33.05
N LEU A 73 -30.33 56.33 -33.24
CA LEU A 73 -28.98 55.82 -33.52
C LEU A 73 -28.54 56.35 -34.89
N LEU A 74 -27.58 57.27 -34.93
CA LEU A 74 -26.97 57.73 -36.17
C LEU A 74 -25.82 56.77 -36.51
N GLU A 75 -26.09 55.82 -37.41
CA GLU A 75 -25.07 54.98 -38.03
C GLU A 75 -24.32 55.80 -39.09
N ILE A 76 -23.05 56.09 -38.83
CA ILE A 76 -22.18 56.81 -39.78
C ILE A 76 -21.34 55.76 -40.51
N GLU A 77 -21.54 55.66 -41.83
CA GLU A 77 -20.57 55.04 -42.74
C GLU A 77 -19.48 56.07 -43.07
N SER A 78 -18.21 55.81 -42.74
CA SER A 78 -17.14 56.75 -43.11
C SER A 78 -16.71 56.58 -44.57
N SER A 79 -16.80 57.68 -45.33
CA SER A 79 -16.31 57.77 -46.70
C SER A 79 -14.79 57.54 -46.74
N GLY A 80 -14.37 56.33 -47.11
CA GLY A 80 -12.97 55.93 -47.24
C GLY A 80 -12.66 54.59 -46.55
N SER A 81 -13.15 54.38 -45.32
CA SER A 81 -12.79 53.20 -44.51
C SER A 81 -13.86 52.09 -44.50
N ARG A 82 -15.07 52.34 -45.02
CA ARG A 82 -16.20 51.38 -45.08
C ARG A 82 -16.52 50.74 -43.72
N ASN A 83 -16.48 51.55 -42.67
CA ASN A 83 -16.81 51.14 -41.31
C ASN A 83 -18.28 51.50 -40.98
N LEU A 84 -18.89 50.78 -40.05
CA LEU A 84 -20.16 51.19 -39.43
C LEU A 84 -19.91 51.54 -37.97
N ARG A 85 -20.29 52.76 -37.57
CA ARG A 85 -20.16 53.22 -36.19
C ARG A 85 -21.45 53.85 -35.69
N ARG A 86 -21.90 53.44 -34.50
CA ARG A 86 -22.93 54.17 -33.77
C ARG A 86 -22.39 55.50 -33.25
N SER A 87 -23.08 56.57 -33.60
CA SER A 87 -22.88 57.90 -33.03
C SER A 87 -24.17 58.36 -32.35
N SER A 88 -24.03 59.04 -31.21
CA SER A 88 -25.12 59.72 -30.54
C SER A 88 -24.58 61.00 -29.90
N SER A 89 -25.44 61.99 -29.71
CA SER A 89 -25.12 63.26 -29.05
C SER A 89 -24.88 63.14 -27.54
N THR A 90 -25.15 61.97 -26.94
CA THR A 90 -24.94 61.68 -25.52
C THR A 90 -23.67 60.89 -25.23
N LEU A 91 -22.99 60.39 -26.27
CA LEU A 91 -21.63 59.85 -26.16
C LEU A 91 -20.66 61.02 -26.02
N SER A 92 -20.08 61.19 -24.83
CA SER A 92 -19.08 62.25 -24.59
C SER A 92 -17.95 62.16 -25.63
N PRO A 93 -17.76 63.18 -26.49
CA PRO A 93 -16.72 63.16 -27.51
C PRO A 93 -15.38 63.47 -26.84
N GLY A 94 -14.80 62.45 -26.20
CA GLY A 94 -13.37 62.43 -25.96
C GLY A 94 -12.64 62.69 -27.28
N SER A 95 -11.66 63.60 -27.21
CA SER A 95 -10.77 64.12 -28.26
C SER A 95 -10.33 63.08 -29.31
N PRO A 96 -9.99 63.49 -30.55
CA PRO A 96 -10.13 62.69 -31.77
C PRO A 96 -9.86 61.19 -31.62
N ALA A 97 -10.87 60.42 -32.00
CA ALA A 97 -10.98 58.98 -31.79
C ALA A 97 -9.71 58.22 -32.18
N GLY A 98 -9.45 57.11 -31.46
CA GLY A 98 -8.72 56.00 -32.08
C GLY A 98 -9.39 55.68 -33.42
N VAL A 99 -8.65 55.87 -34.51
CA VAL A 99 -9.20 55.78 -35.87
C VAL A 99 -9.72 54.35 -36.06
N PRO A 100 -10.99 54.14 -36.44
CA PRO A 100 -11.48 52.79 -36.68
C PRO A 100 -10.71 52.16 -37.84
N GLY A 101 -10.36 50.89 -37.71
CA GLY A 101 -9.59 50.17 -38.72
C GLY A 101 -10.34 50.04 -40.05
N TYR A 102 -9.63 49.58 -41.09
CA TYR A 102 -10.24 49.36 -42.39
C TYR A 102 -11.33 48.28 -42.31
N VAL A 103 -12.58 48.62 -42.65
CA VAL A 103 -13.78 47.77 -42.49
C VAL A 103 -14.02 47.31 -41.04
N ALA A 104 -13.65 48.13 -40.04
CA ALA A 104 -13.99 47.88 -38.65
C ALA A 104 -15.47 48.24 -38.35
N ASN A 105 -16.11 47.55 -37.40
CA ASN A 105 -17.51 47.82 -37.02
C ASN A 105 -17.63 48.04 -35.51
N ASP A 106 -18.31 49.11 -35.07
CA ASP A 106 -18.31 49.52 -33.66
C ASP A 106 -19.70 50.01 -33.20
N PHE A 107 -20.38 49.12 -32.48
CA PHE A 107 -21.78 49.24 -32.09
C PHE A 107 -21.99 49.44 -30.58
N GLN A 108 -20.94 49.75 -29.82
CA GLN A 108 -21.03 49.96 -28.36
C GLN A 108 -21.81 51.24 -27.98
N ALA A 109 -22.52 51.19 -26.84
CA ALA A 109 -23.44 52.22 -26.37
C ALA A 109 -22.80 53.27 -25.45
N GLY A 110 -21.55 53.10 -25.03
CA GLY A 110 -20.84 54.01 -24.11
C GLY A 110 -19.32 53.80 -24.13
N ARG A 111 -18.55 54.82 -23.76
CA ARG A 111 -17.08 54.77 -23.62
C ARG A 111 -16.62 55.74 -22.54
N THR A 112 -15.50 55.43 -21.89
CA THR A 112 -14.78 56.32 -20.95
C THR A 112 -13.45 56.84 -21.51
N SER A 113 -12.93 56.25 -22.59
CA SER A 113 -11.69 56.65 -23.28
C SER A 113 -11.84 56.60 -24.81
N ALA A 114 -11.12 57.48 -25.52
CA ALA A 114 -11.05 57.48 -26.98
C ALA A 114 -10.36 56.23 -27.57
N SER A 115 -9.58 55.50 -26.77
CA SER A 115 -8.92 54.25 -27.16
C SER A 115 -9.84 53.02 -27.18
N GLN A 116 -11.00 53.09 -26.52
CA GLN A 116 -11.98 52.00 -26.45
C GLN A 116 -12.77 51.95 -27.75
N THR A 117 -12.19 51.34 -28.79
CA THR A 117 -12.72 51.36 -30.15
C THR A 117 -12.32 50.13 -30.95
N ALA A 118 -13.06 49.84 -32.03
CA ALA A 118 -12.66 48.90 -33.07
C ALA A 118 -11.60 49.54 -34.00
N SER A 119 -10.35 49.62 -33.55
CA SER A 119 -9.23 50.24 -34.31
C SER A 119 -8.44 49.27 -35.18
N GLY A 120 -8.58 47.96 -34.98
CA GLY A 120 -7.92 46.97 -35.83
C GLY A 120 -8.61 46.81 -37.19
N ASP A 121 -7.83 46.51 -38.24
CA ASP A 121 -8.40 46.22 -39.57
C ASP A 121 -9.34 45.02 -39.53
N ARG A 122 -10.57 45.19 -40.01
CA ARG A 122 -11.68 44.20 -39.96
C ARG A 122 -12.06 43.77 -38.53
N SER A 123 -11.76 44.59 -37.52
CA SER A 123 -12.18 44.33 -36.14
C SER A 123 -13.68 44.60 -35.93
N THR A 124 -14.25 44.05 -34.86
CA THR A 124 -15.65 44.32 -34.50
C THR A 124 -15.89 44.48 -33.01
N ILE A 125 -16.79 45.38 -32.63
CA ILE A 125 -17.40 45.49 -31.31
C ILE A 125 -18.91 45.49 -31.49
N LEU A 126 -19.60 44.43 -31.05
CA LEU A 126 -21.04 44.24 -31.31
C LEU A 126 -21.97 44.99 -30.35
N GLY A 127 -21.46 45.48 -29.22
CA GLY A 127 -22.26 46.21 -28.23
C GLY A 127 -21.53 46.52 -26.93
N GLY A 128 -22.31 46.68 -25.85
CA GLY A 128 -21.77 46.94 -24.51
C GLY A 128 -21.25 48.37 -24.33
N ALA A 129 -20.26 48.55 -23.46
CA ALA A 129 -19.60 49.84 -23.24
C ALA A 129 -18.11 49.69 -22.89
N SER A 130 -17.32 50.72 -23.20
CA SER A 130 -15.90 50.84 -22.86
C SER A 130 -15.00 49.71 -23.41
N ASN A 131 -15.39 49.10 -24.53
CA ASN A 131 -14.72 47.94 -25.13
C ASN A 131 -13.67 48.36 -26.17
N THR A 132 -12.62 47.56 -26.33
CA THR A 132 -11.49 47.78 -27.26
C THR A 132 -11.28 46.58 -28.17
N ALA A 133 -11.18 46.79 -29.49
CA ALA A 133 -10.78 45.77 -30.46
C ALA A 133 -9.69 46.36 -31.37
N SER A 134 -8.44 46.35 -30.90
CA SER A 134 -7.32 47.02 -31.58
C SER A 134 -6.54 46.11 -32.53
N GLY A 135 -6.66 44.79 -32.39
CA GLY A 135 -5.97 43.83 -33.23
C GLY A 135 -6.66 43.59 -34.58
N SER A 136 -5.90 43.22 -35.61
CA SER A 136 -6.49 42.92 -36.92
C SER A 136 -7.41 41.70 -36.82
N LYS A 137 -8.65 41.82 -37.33
CA LYS A 137 -9.73 40.83 -37.21
C LYS A 137 -10.14 40.50 -35.76
N ALA A 138 -9.75 41.32 -34.78
CA ALA A 138 -10.15 41.12 -33.39
C ALA A 138 -11.65 41.37 -33.18
N ALA A 139 -12.30 40.62 -32.30
CA ALA A 139 -13.74 40.68 -32.07
C ALA A 139 -14.10 40.81 -30.58
N VAL A 140 -14.94 41.78 -30.25
CA VAL A 140 -15.58 41.90 -28.93
C VAL A 140 -17.10 41.78 -29.09
N GLY A 141 -17.70 40.77 -28.47
CA GLY A 141 -19.15 40.56 -28.59
C GLY A 141 -19.99 41.52 -27.74
N GLY A 142 -19.39 42.16 -26.72
CA GLY A 142 -20.03 43.20 -25.93
C GLY A 142 -19.51 43.24 -24.50
N GLY A 143 -20.39 43.47 -23.53
CA GLY A 143 -20.03 43.58 -22.11
C GLY A 143 -19.42 44.94 -21.74
N LEU A 144 -18.69 45.00 -20.62
CA LEU A 144 -18.12 46.23 -20.07
C LEU A 144 -16.59 46.15 -19.97
N GLY A 145 -15.86 46.99 -20.68
CA GLY A 145 -14.40 47.11 -20.48
C GLY A 145 -13.56 45.95 -21.03
N ASN A 146 -14.07 45.17 -21.98
CA ASN A 146 -13.36 44.04 -22.57
C ASN A 146 -12.40 44.50 -23.69
N SER A 147 -11.25 43.84 -23.81
CA SER A 147 -10.19 44.17 -24.77
C SER A 147 -9.76 42.96 -25.59
N ALA A 148 -9.65 43.12 -26.91
CA ALA A 148 -9.07 42.18 -27.85
C ALA A 148 -7.94 42.89 -28.64
N GLY A 149 -6.70 42.60 -28.26
CA GLY A 149 -5.54 43.45 -28.52
C GLY A 149 -4.74 43.08 -29.77
N SER A 150 -4.62 41.79 -30.07
CA SER A 150 -3.77 41.22 -31.13
C SER A 150 -4.60 40.58 -32.27
N THR A 151 -3.90 40.02 -33.27
CA THR A 151 -4.52 39.45 -34.46
C THR A 151 -5.47 38.31 -34.11
N THR A 152 -6.71 38.41 -34.59
CA THR A 152 -7.79 37.42 -34.40
C THR A 152 -8.19 37.13 -32.94
N ASP A 153 -7.81 37.99 -32.00
CA ASP A 153 -8.22 37.91 -30.60
C ASP A 153 -9.75 38.02 -30.44
N VAL A 154 -10.36 37.21 -29.58
CA VAL A 154 -11.82 37.23 -29.35
C VAL A 154 -12.15 37.38 -27.86
N ALA A 155 -12.91 38.41 -27.50
CA ALA A 155 -13.51 38.58 -26.17
C ALA A 155 -15.04 38.66 -26.29
N VAL A 156 -15.75 37.53 -26.12
CA VAL A 156 -17.19 37.44 -26.46
C VAL A 156 -18.06 38.32 -25.55
N GLY A 157 -17.69 38.52 -24.29
CA GLY A 157 -18.41 39.42 -23.38
C GLY A 157 -17.87 39.43 -21.96
N GLY A 158 -18.74 39.71 -20.99
CA GLY A 158 -18.37 39.81 -19.58
C GLY A 158 -17.86 41.20 -19.19
N THR A 159 -17.00 41.29 -18.17
CA THR A 159 -16.48 42.55 -17.63
C THR A 159 -14.96 42.52 -17.49
N GLY A 160 -14.25 43.47 -18.07
CA GLY A 160 -12.80 43.64 -17.86
C GLY A 160 -11.91 42.51 -18.40
N ASN A 161 -12.41 41.67 -19.32
CA ASN A 161 -11.62 40.58 -19.90
C ASN A 161 -10.62 41.11 -20.94
N SER A 162 -9.40 40.57 -20.96
CA SER A 162 -8.28 41.12 -21.73
C SER A 162 -7.53 40.04 -22.50
N VAL A 163 -7.69 40.02 -23.83
CA VAL A 163 -6.90 39.17 -24.73
C VAL A 163 -5.85 40.06 -25.40
N ASN A 164 -4.57 39.71 -25.27
CA ASN A 164 -3.46 40.41 -25.91
C ASN A 164 -2.47 39.37 -26.45
N SER A 165 -2.95 38.53 -27.36
CA SER A 165 -2.24 37.33 -27.78
C SER A 165 -2.83 36.78 -29.07
N SER A 166 -2.02 36.66 -30.11
CA SER A 166 -2.50 36.24 -31.44
C SER A 166 -3.31 34.95 -31.32
N GLU A 167 -4.51 34.95 -31.89
CA GLU A 167 -5.45 33.81 -31.91
C GLU A 167 -5.98 33.40 -30.51
N GLY A 168 -5.89 34.29 -29.50
CA GLY A 168 -6.42 34.06 -28.16
C GLY A 168 -7.94 34.29 -28.03
N GLY A 169 -8.56 33.65 -27.03
CA GLY A 169 -10.02 33.69 -26.83
C GLY A 169 -10.46 33.74 -25.36
N ILE A 170 -11.41 34.63 -25.05
CA ILE A 170 -12.17 34.64 -23.79
C ILE A 170 -13.67 34.65 -24.09
N LEU A 171 -14.40 33.64 -23.61
CA LEU A 171 -15.86 33.53 -23.83
C LEU A 171 -16.71 34.40 -22.89
N GLY A 172 -16.16 34.84 -21.75
CA GLY A 172 -16.86 35.72 -20.82
C GLY A 172 -16.23 35.77 -19.44
N GLY A 173 -17.06 36.05 -18.43
CA GLY A 173 -16.62 36.16 -17.03
C GLY A 173 -16.11 37.55 -16.68
N THR A 174 -15.29 37.65 -15.63
CA THR A 174 -14.81 38.93 -15.08
C THR A 174 -13.30 38.96 -14.89
N ASN A 175 -12.60 39.97 -15.42
CA ASN A 175 -11.17 40.19 -15.25
C ASN A 175 -10.28 38.99 -15.64
N ASN A 176 -10.68 38.20 -16.63
CA ASN A 176 -9.83 37.12 -17.17
C ASN A 176 -8.81 37.70 -18.17
N THR A 177 -7.59 37.14 -18.21
CA THR A 177 -6.51 37.61 -19.09
C THR A 177 -5.87 36.48 -19.89
N VAL A 178 -5.70 36.67 -21.19
CA VAL A 178 -4.85 35.83 -22.05
C VAL A 178 -3.75 36.70 -22.66
N SER A 179 -2.49 36.27 -22.52
CA SER A 179 -1.29 37.01 -22.93
C SER A 179 -0.28 36.16 -23.71
N SER A 180 -0.67 34.99 -24.20
CA SER A 180 0.16 34.13 -25.07
C SER A 180 -0.70 33.39 -26.08
N ASN A 181 -0.12 33.07 -27.25
CA ASN A 181 -0.85 32.76 -28.46
C ASN A 181 -1.71 31.50 -28.34
N ASP A 182 -2.80 31.41 -29.09
CA ASP A 182 -3.75 30.28 -29.10
C ASP A 182 -4.40 30.01 -27.71
N GLY A 183 -4.24 30.90 -26.72
CA GLY A 183 -4.71 30.70 -25.35
C GLY A 183 -6.22 30.91 -25.21
N THR A 184 -6.91 30.03 -24.48
CA THR A 184 -8.38 30.06 -24.32
C THR A 184 -8.79 30.08 -22.84
N ILE A 185 -9.72 30.97 -22.48
CA ILE A 185 -10.42 30.96 -21.19
C ILE A 185 -11.94 30.95 -21.43
N MET A 186 -12.62 29.88 -21.01
CA MET A 186 -14.06 29.73 -21.25
C MET A 186 -14.94 30.66 -20.39
N GLY A 187 -14.42 31.18 -19.28
CA GLY A 187 -15.12 32.12 -18.41
C GLY A 187 -14.52 32.20 -17.01
N GLY A 188 -15.35 32.47 -16.00
CA GLY A 188 -14.92 32.55 -14.61
C GLY A 188 -14.46 33.95 -14.18
N SER A 189 -13.68 34.05 -13.10
CA SER A 189 -13.22 35.33 -12.55
C SER A 189 -11.72 35.35 -12.25
N GLY A 190 -10.99 36.35 -12.75
CA GLY A 190 -9.58 36.56 -12.41
C GLY A 190 -8.63 35.46 -12.88
N ASN A 191 -8.98 34.69 -13.92
CA ASN A 191 -8.10 33.65 -14.47
C ASN A 191 -7.06 34.28 -15.42
N SER A 192 -5.83 33.77 -15.42
CA SER A 192 -4.71 34.31 -16.20
C SER A 192 -3.98 33.19 -16.97
N SER A 193 -3.84 33.35 -18.28
CA SER A 193 -3.10 32.43 -19.15
C SER A 193 -2.03 33.17 -19.95
N SER A 194 -0.76 32.95 -19.59
CA SER A 194 0.42 33.28 -20.39
C SER A 194 1.06 32.01 -20.97
N SER A 195 0.23 31.03 -21.33
CA SER A 195 0.63 29.78 -21.98
C SER A 195 0.27 29.81 -23.45
N ASN A 196 1.24 29.52 -24.33
CA ASN A 196 0.91 29.26 -25.74
C ASN A 196 0.08 27.96 -25.83
N ARG A 197 -1.10 28.00 -26.45
CA ARG A 197 -2.08 26.90 -26.50
C ARG A 197 -2.58 26.46 -25.12
N GLY A 198 -2.58 27.37 -24.15
CA GLY A 198 -3.13 27.10 -22.81
C GLY A 198 -4.65 27.09 -22.81
N PHE A 199 -5.27 26.22 -22.01
CA PHE A 199 -6.73 26.16 -21.85
C PHE A 199 -7.16 26.25 -20.39
N ILE A 200 -7.99 27.24 -20.06
CA ILE A 200 -8.67 27.35 -18.76
C ILE A 200 -10.19 27.21 -18.95
N GLY A 201 -10.77 26.12 -18.45
CA GLY A 201 -12.21 25.83 -18.57
C GLY A 201 -13.12 26.74 -17.72
N GLY A 202 -12.55 27.54 -16.82
CA GLY A 202 -13.25 28.56 -16.04
C GLY A 202 -12.75 28.64 -14.60
N GLY A 203 -13.66 28.94 -13.67
CA GLY A 203 -13.34 28.99 -12.23
C GLY A 203 -12.82 30.35 -11.75
N THR A 204 -12.10 30.38 -10.63
CA THR A 204 -11.70 31.64 -9.98
C THR A 204 -10.21 31.69 -9.63
N GLY A 205 -9.46 32.63 -10.21
CA GLY A 205 -8.07 32.88 -9.84
C GLY A 205 -7.08 31.81 -10.31
N ASN A 206 -7.41 31.05 -11.37
CA ASN A 206 -6.50 30.03 -11.92
C ASN A 206 -5.43 30.69 -12.79
N THR A 207 -4.16 30.26 -12.64
CA THR A 207 -3.00 30.84 -13.34
C THR A 207 -2.26 29.77 -14.13
N MET A 208 -1.85 30.10 -15.35
CA MET A 208 -1.13 29.19 -16.24
C MET A 208 -0.03 29.93 -17.01
N THR A 209 1.20 29.40 -17.01
CA THR A 209 2.37 30.13 -17.58
C THR A 209 3.22 29.34 -18.58
N SER A 210 3.00 28.03 -18.74
CA SER A 210 3.87 27.15 -19.54
C SER A 210 3.09 26.48 -20.67
N ASN A 211 3.74 26.13 -21.77
CA ASN A 211 3.11 25.86 -23.06
C ASN A 211 2.22 24.61 -23.03
N GLN A 212 1.10 24.65 -23.76
CA GLN A 212 0.14 23.55 -23.89
C GLN A 212 -0.37 23.01 -22.54
N ALA A 213 -0.37 23.85 -21.52
CA ALA A 213 -0.87 23.52 -20.21
C ALA A 213 -2.41 23.54 -20.17
N PHE A 214 -2.98 22.80 -19.24
CA PHE A 214 -4.43 22.66 -19.07
C PHE A 214 -4.85 22.95 -17.63
N ILE A 215 -5.93 23.72 -17.45
CA ILE A 215 -6.68 23.85 -16.20
C ILE A 215 -8.17 23.67 -16.51
N GLY A 216 -8.78 22.55 -16.09
CA GLY A 216 -10.19 22.28 -16.34
C GLY A 216 -11.15 23.26 -15.64
N GLY A 217 -10.73 23.82 -14.49
CA GLY A 217 -11.48 24.81 -13.73
C GLY A 217 -11.03 24.86 -12.28
N GLY A 218 -11.97 25.04 -11.34
CA GLY A 218 -11.67 25.12 -9.90
C GLY A 218 -11.24 26.52 -9.46
N SER A 219 -10.48 26.64 -8.37
CA SER A 219 -10.04 27.95 -7.89
C SER A 219 -8.61 27.96 -7.34
N GLY A 220 -7.85 29.01 -7.65
CA GLY A 220 -6.46 29.18 -7.20
C GLY A 220 -5.47 28.15 -7.75
N ASN A 221 -5.82 27.39 -8.79
CA ASN A 221 -4.91 26.39 -9.35
C ASN A 221 -3.81 27.06 -10.18
N ASN A 222 -2.57 26.59 -10.06
CA ASN A 222 -1.38 27.16 -10.72
C ASN A 222 -0.65 26.12 -11.56
N ASN A 223 -0.58 26.32 -12.88
CA ASN A 223 0.09 25.39 -13.80
C ASN A 223 1.25 26.05 -14.54
N THR A 224 2.47 25.69 -14.15
CA THR A 224 3.72 26.15 -14.75
C THR A 224 4.52 25.01 -15.39
N GLY A 225 3.89 23.87 -15.67
CA GLY A 225 4.51 22.75 -16.39
C GLY A 225 4.12 22.74 -17.88
N ASP A 226 5.10 22.58 -18.78
CA ASP A 226 4.80 22.38 -20.21
C ASP A 226 4.04 21.05 -20.41
N ASN A 227 3.01 21.06 -21.25
CA ASN A 227 2.14 19.91 -21.51
C ASN A 227 1.49 19.28 -20.24
N ALA A 228 1.40 20.04 -19.14
CA ALA A 228 0.90 19.56 -17.86
C ALA A 228 -0.59 19.91 -17.64
N GLY A 229 -1.30 19.14 -16.81
CA GLY A 229 -2.74 19.30 -16.61
C GLY A 229 -3.18 19.36 -15.15
N ILE A 230 -4.08 20.29 -14.83
CA ILE A 230 -4.88 20.31 -13.60
C ILE A 230 -6.35 20.18 -13.99
N PHE A 231 -7.03 19.09 -13.63
CA PHE A 231 -8.42 18.90 -14.09
C PHE A 231 -9.44 19.70 -13.27
N GLY A 232 -9.09 20.16 -12.06
CA GLY A 232 -9.92 21.06 -11.25
C GLY A 232 -9.40 21.18 -9.81
N GLY A 233 -10.30 21.44 -8.86
CA GLY A 233 -9.99 21.50 -7.44
C GLY A 233 -9.62 22.89 -6.91
N TYR A 234 -9.00 22.94 -5.73
CA TYR A 234 -8.64 24.17 -5.01
C TYR A 234 -7.14 24.23 -4.70
N GLN A 235 -6.47 25.32 -5.09
CA GLN A 235 -5.04 25.58 -4.80
C GLN A 235 -4.07 24.44 -5.19
N ASN A 236 -4.35 23.70 -6.26
CA ASN A 236 -3.41 22.70 -6.77
C ASN A 236 -2.32 23.37 -7.60
N THR A 237 -1.06 22.97 -7.42
CA THR A 237 0.09 23.48 -8.16
C THR A 237 0.75 22.36 -8.96
N VAL A 238 1.00 22.59 -10.25
CA VAL A 238 1.72 21.66 -11.14
C VAL A 238 2.81 22.41 -11.87
N THR A 239 4.07 22.01 -11.67
CA THR A 239 5.25 22.68 -12.26
C THR A 239 6.02 21.78 -13.24
N GLY A 240 5.77 20.47 -13.22
CA GLY A 240 6.52 19.50 -14.01
C GLY A 240 6.03 19.31 -15.44
N THR A 241 6.93 19.05 -16.38
CA THR A 241 6.58 18.73 -17.77
C THR A 241 5.79 17.42 -17.85
N HIS A 242 4.71 17.39 -18.64
CA HIS A 242 3.76 16.26 -18.74
C HIS A 242 3.16 15.80 -17.39
N ALA A 243 3.22 16.63 -16.34
CA ALA A 243 2.69 16.27 -15.04
C ALA A 243 1.17 16.44 -14.98
N THR A 244 0.49 15.65 -14.14
CA THR A 244 -0.98 15.68 -14.05
C THR A 244 -1.46 15.70 -12.60
N ALA A 245 -2.34 16.65 -12.27
CA ALA A 245 -3.19 16.64 -11.08
C ALA A 245 -4.66 16.50 -11.49
N LEU A 246 -5.34 15.43 -11.10
CA LEU A 246 -6.75 15.23 -11.47
C LEU A 246 -7.73 16.09 -10.64
N GLY A 247 -7.28 16.68 -9.52
CA GLY A 247 -8.07 17.59 -8.71
C GLY A 247 -7.64 17.58 -7.24
N GLY A 248 -8.60 17.81 -6.34
CA GLY A 248 -8.36 17.84 -4.89
C GLY A 248 -8.07 19.23 -4.35
N MET A 249 -7.47 19.29 -3.16
CA MET A 249 -7.14 20.51 -2.42
C MET A 249 -5.63 20.59 -2.12
N ASN A 250 -4.99 21.75 -2.31
CA ASN A 250 -3.60 22.03 -1.91
C ASN A 250 -2.54 21.03 -2.43
N ASN A 251 -2.81 20.28 -3.50
CA ASN A 251 -1.86 19.27 -3.98
C ASN A 251 -0.74 19.88 -4.83
N THR A 252 0.46 19.34 -4.74
CA THR A 252 1.65 19.81 -5.47
C THR A 252 2.25 18.71 -6.33
N VAL A 253 2.42 18.96 -7.63
CA VAL A 253 3.15 18.06 -8.54
C VAL A 253 4.38 18.78 -9.09
N ASN A 254 5.54 18.52 -8.47
CA ASN A 254 6.80 19.21 -8.69
C ASN A 254 7.93 18.26 -9.14
N SER A 255 7.64 17.46 -10.16
CA SER A 255 8.64 16.63 -10.87
C SER A 255 9.33 17.42 -11.98
N THR A 256 10.45 16.95 -12.54
CA THR A 256 10.89 17.48 -13.84
C THR A 256 10.17 16.85 -15.03
N ASN A 257 9.62 15.63 -14.90
CA ASN A 257 8.86 14.97 -15.96
C ASN A 257 7.87 13.89 -15.45
N ARG A 258 6.63 13.88 -15.97
CA ARG A 258 5.66 12.77 -15.89
C ARG A 258 5.27 12.27 -14.48
N ALA A 259 5.17 13.14 -13.47
CA ALA A 259 4.49 12.77 -12.22
C ALA A 259 2.96 12.85 -12.34
N THR A 260 2.25 12.01 -11.60
CA THR A 260 0.78 11.96 -11.58
C THR A 260 0.26 11.99 -10.15
N LEU A 261 -0.75 12.82 -9.91
CA LEU A 261 -1.46 12.95 -8.66
C LEU A 261 -2.97 12.86 -8.93
N ALA A 262 -3.62 11.81 -8.44
CA ALA A 262 -5.02 11.53 -8.78
C ALA A 262 -6.04 12.29 -7.90
N GLY A 263 -5.61 12.97 -6.83
CA GLY A 263 -6.43 13.92 -6.06
C GLY A 263 -6.06 13.96 -4.59
N GLY A 264 -7.06 14.17 -3.73
CA GLY A 264 -6.90 14.22 -2.28
C GLY A 264 -6.60 15.63 -1.75
N ASP A 265 -6.03 15.71 -0.55
CA ASP A 265 -5.70 16.95 0.15
C ASP A 265 -4.20 17.02 0.51
N ASN A 266 -3.52 18.13 0.23
CA ASN A 266 -2.16 18.42 0.67
C ASN A 266 -1.11 17.35 0.25
N ASN A 267 -1.32 16.63 -0.86
CA ASN A 267 -0.39 15.59 -1.32
C ASN A 267 0.71 16.16 -2.23
N SER A 268 1.88 15.52 -2.26
CA SER A 268 3.05 15.94 -3.03
C SER A 268 3.64 14.82 -3.89
N ALA A 269 3.74 15.05 -5.20
CA ALA A 269 4.41 14.17 -6.16
C ALA A 269 5.57 14.95 -6.82
N SER A 270 6.77 14.84 -6.26
CA SER A 270 7.87 15.80 -6.52
C SER A 270 9.08 15.21 -7.26
N SER A 271 8.89 14.14 -8.03
CA SER A 271 9.98 13.53 -8.80
C SER A 271 9.49 12.73 -10.01
N ASN A 272 10.41 12.30 -10.87
CA ASN A 272 10.05 11.78 -12.19
C ASN A 272 9.36 10.43 -12.11
N TYR A 273 8.28 10.27 -12.88
CA TYR A 273 7.45 9.07 -12.84
C TYR A 273 6.86 8.75 -11.45
N SER A 274 6.83 9.73 -10.52
CA SER A 274 6.21 9.55 -9.21
C SER A 274 4.68 9.55 -9.32
N PHE A 275 4.03 8.72 -8.52
CA PHE A 275 2.58 8.59 -8.47
C PHE A 275 2.07 8.80 -7.04
N VAL A 276 1.03 9.63 -6.89
CA VAL A 276 0.20 9.69 -5.69
C VAL A 276 -1.28 9.48 -6.06
N GLY A 277 -1.87 8.39 -5.59
CA GLY A 277 -3.25 8.01 -5.92
C GLY A 277 -4.33 8.79 -5.18
N GLY A 278 -3.96 9.53 -4.12
CA GLY A 278 -4.86 10.41 -3.38
C GLY A 278 -4.57 10.41 -1.89
N GLY A 279 -5.62 10.55 -1.07
CA GLY A 279 -5.51 10.58 0.39
C GLY A 279 -5.21 11.98 0.94
N SER A 280 -4.57 12.07 2.12
CA SER A 280 -4.14 13.36 2.69
C SER A 280 -2.67 13.37 3.10
N SER A 281 -1.94 14.44 2.77
CA SER A 281 -0.55 14.68 3.20
C SER A 281 0.46 13.58 2.79
N ASN A 282 0.19 12.85 1.70
CA ASN A 282 1.10 11.83 1.18
C ASN A 282 2.19 12.45 0.31
N THR A 283 3.42 11.94 0.40
CA THR A 283 4.60 12.46 -0.32
C THR A 283 5.33 11.38 -1.10
N SER A 284 5.60 11.62 -2.38
CA SER A 284 6.31 10.74 -3.30
C SER A 284 7.41 11.55 -3.98
N SER A 285 8.64 11.51 -3.44
CA SER A 285 9.69 12.50 -3.72
C SER A 285 10.94 11.96 -4.43
N SER A 286 10.89 10.76 -5.02
CA SER A 286 12.01 10.19 -5.78
C SER A 286 11.55 9.50 -7.07
N SER A 287 12.51 9.10 -7.92
CA SER A 287 12.17 8.59 -9.25
C SER A 287 11.41 7.26 -9.17
N GLY A 288 10.29 7.16 -9.89
CA GLY A 288 9.48 5.95 -9.97
C GLY A 288 8.80 5.54 -8.66
N THR A 289 8.59 6.46 -7.72
CA THR A 289 7.97 6.16 -6.42
C THR A 289 6.44 6.15 -6.48
N VAL A 290 5.80 5.31 -5.67
CA VAL A 290 4.35 5.11 -5.69
C VAL A 290 3.77 5.23 -4.29
N VAL A 291 2.80 6.12 -4.09
CA VAL A 291 1.92 6.14 -2.91
C VAL A 291 0.48 6.06 -3.37
N PHE A 292 -0.17 4.91 -3.24
CA PHE A 292 -1.55 4.74 -3.74
C PHE A 292 -2.59 5.56 -2.95
N GLY A 293 -2.34 5.87 -1.68
CA GLY A 293 -3.20 6.75 -0.89
C GLY A 293 -2.92 6.67 0.61
N GLY A 294 -3.97 6.85 1.42
CA GLY A 294 -3.88 6.86 2.88
C GLY A 294 -3.61 8.25 3.46
N THR A 295 -2.95 8.33 4.61
CA THR A 295 -2.65 9.61 5.28
C THR A 295 -1.20 9.69 5.72
N ASN A 296 -0.51 10.79 5.41
CA ASN A 296 0.86 11.06 5.90
C ASN A 296 1.89 9.98 5.51
N ASN A 297 1.71 9.29 4.37
CA ASN A 297 2.65 8.28 3.89
C ASN A 297 3.75 8.93 3.02
N GLY A 298 5.02 8.56 3.24
CA GLY A 298 6.18 9.16 2.58
C GLY A 298 7.09 8.15 1.89
N VAL A 299 7.36 8.34 0.60
CA VAL A 299 8.41 7.62 -0.14
C VAL A 299 9.46 8.61 -0.61
N THR A 300 10.68 8.52 -0.08
CA THR A 300 11.75 9.50 -0.34
C THR A 300 12.89 8.99 -1.21
N ASN A 301 12.85 7.72 -1.64
CA ASN A 301 13.92 7.08 -2.41
C ASN A 301 13.39 6.16 -3.52
N GLN A 302 14.20 5.90 -4.54
CA GLN A 302 13.77 5.42 -5.87
C GLN A 302 13.01 4.09 -5.83
N TYR A 303 11.97 3.97 -6.64
CA TYR A 303 11.15 2.75 -6.79
C TYR A 303 10.49 2.23 -5.49
N GLY A 304 10.49 3.03 -4.41
CA GLY A 304 9.74 2.70 -3.20
C GLY A 304 8.23 2.76 -3.43
N THR A 305 7.48 1.88 -2.76
CA THR A 305 6.03 1.78 -2.90
C THR A 305 5.33 1.70 -1.54
N ILE A 306 4.29 2.51 -1.35
CA ILE A 306 3.33 2.40 -0.25
C ILE A 306 1.92 2.26 -0.84
N ILE A 307 1.22 1.16 -0.51
CA ILE A 307 -0.14 0.91 -0.99
C ILE A 307 -1.19 1.74 -0.22
N GLY A 308 -0.94 2.08 1.04
CA GLY A 308 -1.81 2.95 1.83
C GLY A 308 -1.50 2.93 3.31
N GLY A 309 -2.53 3.10 4.14
CA GLY A 309 -2.39 3.17 5.60
C GLY A 309 -2.08 4.59 6.10
N ALA A 310 -1.48 4.71 7.29
CA ALA A 310 -1.19 5.99 7.92
C ALA A 310 0.25 6.11 8.44
N SER A 311 0.93 7.23 8.18
CA SER A 311 2.27 7.54 8.68
C SER A 311 3.36 6.51 8.31
N ASN A 312 3.19 5.78 7.20
CA ASN A 312 4.20 4.82 6.74
C ASN A 312 5.31 5.52 5.95
N THR A 313 6.57 5.08 6.10
CA THR A 313 7.74 5.69 5.46
C THR A 313 8.61 4.66 4.74
N VAL A 314 8.96 4.92 3.48
CA VAL A 314 10.01 4.20 2.74
C VAL A 314 11.12 5.19 2.37
N SER A 315 12.28 5.08 3.03
CA SER A 315 13.43 5.96 2.79
C SER A 315 14.58 5.31 2.01
N ASN A 316 14.42 4.06 1.57
CA ASN A 316 15.41 3.36 0.76
C ASN A 316 14.84 2.82 -0.57
N GLY A 317 15.75 2.50 -1.50
CA GLY A 317 15.39 2.08 -2.84
C GLY A 317 14.70 0.72 -2.86
N TYR A 318 13.67 0.58 -3.70
CA TYR A 318 12.87 -0.65 -3.84
C TYR A 318 12.17 -1.13 -2.56
N GLY A 319 12.01 -0.26 -1.55
CA GLY A 319 11.28 -0.61 -0.33
C GLY A 319 9.76 -0.70 -0.55
N PHE A 320 9.09 -1.62 0.13
CA PHE A 320 7.64 -1.85 -0.02
C PHE A 320 6.90 -1.80 1.32
N ILE A 321 5.78 -1.08 1.37
CA ILE A 321 4.81 -1.15 2.47
C ILE A 321 3.40 -1.41 1.92
N GLY A 322 2.82 -2.57 2.26
CA GLY A 322 1.48 -2.99 1.86
C GLY A 322 0.35 -2.24 2.60
N GLY A 323 0.65 -1.59 3.73
CA GLY A 323 -0.29 -0.74 4.46
C GLY A 323 0.03 -0.66 5.95
N GLY A 324 -1.01 -0.51 6.78
CA GLY A 324 -0.88 -0.43 8.23
C GLY A 324 -0.57 0.97 8.75
N GLN A 325 0.03 1.08 9.93
CA GLN A 325 0.30 2.36 10.59
C GLN A 325 1.75 2.48 11.07
N SER A 326 2.40 3.61 10.83
CA SER A 326 3.75 3.93 11.36
C SER A 326 4.84 2.93 11.00
N ASN A 327 4.68 2.18 9.91
CA ASN A 327 5.69 1.23 9.45
C ASN A 327 6.80 1.95 8.68
N THR A 328 8.06 1.53 8.86
CA THR A 328 9.24 2.19 8.28
C THR A 328 10.15 1.18 7.58
N VAL A 329 10.47 1.42 6.31
CA VAL A 329 11.58 0.74 5.59
C VAL A 329 12.73 1.74 5.49
N SER A 330 13.76 1.55 6.33
CA SER A 330 14.81 2.56 6.56
C SER A 330 16.17 2.24 5.94
N ALA A 331 16.58 0.97 5.85
CA ALA A 331 17.94 0.61 5.41
C ALA A 331 17.97 -0.30 4.19
N PHE A 332 18.93 0.02 3.31
CA PHE A 332 19.35 -0.68 2.10
C PHE A 332 18.21 -1.22 1.20
N ALA A 333 18.52 -2.08 0.25
CA ALA A 333 17.61 -2.40 -0.84
C ALA A 333 16.58 -3.47 -0.44
N ARG A 334 15.35 -3.33 -0.95
CA ARG A 334 14.31 -4.38 -1.00
C ARG A 334 13.69 -4.79 0.36
N GLY A 335 13.79 -3.97 1.40
CA GLY A 335 13.02 -4.17 2.64
C GLY A 335 11.51 -4.10 2.39
N SER A 336 10.75 -5.08 2.89
CA SER A 336 9.31 -5.22 2.63
C SER A 336 8.50 -5.38 3.92
N ILE A 337 7.43 -4.61 4.09
CA ILE A 337 6.48 -4.73 5.21
C ILE A 337 5.07 -4.87 4.64
N PHE A 338 4.43 -6.03 4.78
CA PHE A 338 3.11 -6.27 4.19
C PHE A 338 1.98 -5.55 4.95
N GLY A 339 2.19 -5.21 6.23
CA GLY A 339 1.26 -4.39 7.01
C GLY A 339 1.63 -4.32 8.50
N GLY A 340 0.60 -4.17 9.35
CA GLY A 340 0.78 -4.11 10.81
C GLY A 340 1.02 -2.69 11.34
N GLN A 341 1.59 -2.56 12.53
CA GLN A 341 1.80 -1.28 13.20
C GLN A 341 3.24 -1.13 13.75
N SER A 342 3.86 0.02 13.53
CA SER A 342 5.16 0.40 14.09
C SER A 342 6.31 -0.59 13.77
N ASN A 343 6.22 -1.28 12.62
CA ASN A 343 7.22 -2.24 12.18
C ASN A 343 8.37 -1.53 11.46
N THR A 344 9.62 -1.96 11.67
CA THR A 344 10.83 -1.38 11.07
C THR A 344 11.65 -2.44 10.32
N ALA A 345 11.80 -2.25 9.00
CA ALA A 345 12.74 -2.97 8.17
C ALA A 345 14.03 -2.12 8.01
N GLY A 346 15.04 -2.46 8.80
CA GLY A 346 16.31 -1.74 8.93
C GLY A 346 17.53 -2.51 8.41
N ALA A 347 17.36 -3.43 7.46
CA ALA A 347 18.45 -4.10 6.73
C ALA A 347 18.03 -4.60 5.33
N ASP A 348 19.02 -5.02 4.54
CA ASP A 348 18.86 -5.57 3.18
C ASP A 348 18.00 -6.83 3.12
N ASN A 349 17.15 -6.94 2.09
CA ASN A 349 16.32 -8.12 1.78
C ASN A 349 15.45 -8.62 2.95
N VAL A 350 15.02 -7.71 3.82
CA VAL A 350 14.18 -8.00 5.00
C VAL A 350 12.70 -8.12 4.61
N THR A 351 11.96 -9.02 5.27
CA THR A 351 10.49 -9.12 5.16
C THR A 351 9.79 -9.12 6.52
N LEU A 352 8.79 -8.27 6.71
CA LEU A 352 7.83 -8.35 7.81
C LEU A 352 6.43 -8.57 7.25
N LEU A 353 5.83 -9.74 7.52
CA LEU A 353 4.49 -10.09 7.01
C LEU A 353 3.37 -9.30 7.72
N GLY A 354 3.65 -8.72 8.88
CA GLY A 354 2.72 -7.93 9.67
C GLY A 354 3.15 -7.85 11.13
N GLY A 355 2.17 -7.79 12.03
CA GLY A 355 2.42 -7.73 13.48
C GLY A 355 2.55 -6.30 14.01
N GLN A 356 3.08 -6.16 15.23
CA GLN A 356 3.23 -4.88 15.92
C GLN A 356 4.64 -4.74 16.52
N ASN A 357 5.30 -3.59 16.34
CA ASN A 357 6.64 -3.31 16.89
C ASN A 357 7.71 -4.36 16.52
N GLY A 358 7.65 -4.95 15.32
CA GLY A 358 8.74 -5.77 14.79
C GLY A 358 9.91 -4.89 14.33
N SER A 359 11.15 -5.26 14.65
CA SER A 359 12.35 -4.51 14.26
C SER A 359 13.41 -5.44 13.69
N VAL A 360 13.83 -5.23 12.46
CA VAL A 360 14.80 -6.13 11.80
C VAL A 360 16.00 -5.33 11.30
N THR A 361 17.15 -5.55 11.92
CA THR A 361 18.45 -5.02 11.48
C THR A 361 19.41 -6.11 11.00
N GLY A 362 18.98 -7.38 11.03
CA GLY A 362 19.63 -8.49 10.35
C GLY A 362 19.26 -8.55 8.88
N ALA A 363 20.25 -8.64 7.98
CA ALA A 363 20.00 -8.84 6.55
C ALA A 363 19.33 -10.20 6.28
N GLY A 364 18.56 -10.31 5.19
CA GLY A 364 17.90 -11.55 4.77
C GLY A 364 16.80 -12.07 5.70
N SER A 365 16.43 -11.30 6.73
CA SER A 365 15.66 -11.80 7.87
C SER A 365 14.14 -11.58 7.75
N VAL A 366 13.35 -12.46 8.36
CA VAL A 366 11.88 -12.52 8.18
C VAL A 366 11.10 -12.55 9.50
N VAL A 367 10.26 -11.54 9.75
CA VAL A 367 9.23 -11.58 10.82
C VAL A 367 7.91 -12.03 10.21
N MET A 368 7.42 -13.20 10.64
CA MET A 368 6.18 -13.80 10.13
C MET A 368 4.91 -13.18 10.73
N GLY A 369 5.05 -12.34 11.75
CA GLY A 369 3.95 -11.65 12.43
C GLY A 369 4.23 -11.52 13.93
N GLY A 370 3.16 -11.52 14.73
CA GLY A 370 3.28 -11.45 16.19
C GLY A 370 3.50 -10.03 16.70
N ARG A 371 4.19 -9.87 17.84
CA ARG A 371 4.46 -8.56 18.46
C ARG A 371 5.88 -8.47 19.03
N VAL A 372 6.45 -7.27 19.06
CA VAL A 372 7.68 -6.90 19.80
C VAL A 372 8.85 -7.88 19.59
N LEU A 373 9.15 -8.19 18.33
CA LEU A 373 10.22 -9.10 17.93
C LEU A 373 11.36 -8.32 17.26
N THR A 374 12.58 -8.46 17.79
CA THR A 374 13.80 -7.86 17.21
C THR A 374 14.72 -8.93 16.62
N LEU A 375 15.02 -8.81 15.32
CA LEU A 375 15.98 -9.66 14.60
C LEU A 375 17.24 -8.84 14.27
N SER A 376 18.38 -9.12 14.91
CA SER A 376 19.58 -8.29 14.80
C SER A 376 20.78 -8.92 14.09
N ALA A 377 20.69 -10.18 13.64
CA ALA A 377 21.75 -10.86 12.89
C ALA A 377 21.24 -11.43 11.56
N ALA A 378 22.15 -11.79 10.65
CA ALA A 378 21.78 -12.21 9.30
C ALA A 378 20.97 -13.52 9.28
N ASP A 379 20.11 -13.64 8.28
CA ASP A 379 19.40 -14.88 7.91
C ASP A 379 18.54 -15.47 9.05
N GLN A 380 17.96 -14.59 9.88
CA GLN A 380 17.06 -14.96 10.97
C GLN A 380 15.60 -14.99 10.52
N ALA A 381 14.76 -15.84 11.13
CA ALA A 381 13.32 -15.76 10.96
C ALA A 381 12.56 -16.02 12.26
N GLY A 382 11.36 -15.45 12.42
CA GLY A 382 10.59 -15.75 13.63
C GLY A 382 9.21 -15.13 13.79
N PHE A 383 8.61 -15.50 14.92
CA PHE A 383 7.30 -15.08 15.41
C PHE A 383 7.36 -14.91 16.94
N ASN A 384 6.61 -13.95 17.48
CA ASN A 384 6.41 -13.80 18.92
C ASN A 384 4.92 -13.58 19.25
N GLY A 385 4.29 -14.50 19.97
CA GLY A 385 2.88 -14.43 20.34
C GLY A 385 2.56 -13.44 21.48
N ALA A 386 3.56 -13.02 22.25
CA ALA A 386 3.37 -12.15 23.41
C ALA A 386 3.74 -10.68 23.13
N SER A 387 3.16 -9.76 23.91
CA SER A 387 3.56 -8.35 23.93
C SER A 387 4.84 -8.08 24.76
N VAL A 388 5.67 -9.10 25.01
CA VAL A 388 6.94 -9.00 25.72
C VAL A 388 8.07 -8.93 24.69
N THR A 389 8.98 -7.97 24.85
CA THR A 389 10.14 -7.80 23.96
C THR A 389 10.95 -9.08 23.89
N THR A 390 11.05 -9.63 22.68
CA THR A 390 11.88 -10.80 22.38
C THR A 390 12.90 -10.41 21.32
N SER A 391 14.17 -10.75 21.56
CA SER A 391 15.27 -10.41 20.65
C SER A 391 16.29 -11.53 20.63
N PHE A 392 16.80 -11.88 19.45
CA PHE A 392 17.89 -12.84 19.29
C PHE A 392 18.90 -12.36 18.26
N ALA A 393 20.17 -12.71 18.46
CA ALA A 393 21.32 -12.05 17.84
C ALA A 393 22.33 -13.01 17.20
N THR A 394 22.01 -14.31 17.10
CA THR A 394 22.81 -15.29 16.34
C THR A 394 22.27 -15.38 14.91
N ALA A 395 23.16 -15.49 13.93
CA ALA A 395 22.75 -15.66 12.53
C ALA A 395 22.21 -17.08 12.27
N ASN A 396 21.36 -17.23 11.24
CA ASN A 396 20.76 -18.51 10.80
C ASN A 396 19.79 -19.17 11.81
N GLU A 397 19.17 -18.40 12.71
CA GLU A 397 18.23 -18.93 13.72
C GLU A 397 16.76 -18.73 13.34
N PHE A 398 15.92 -19.71 13.69
CA PHE A 398 14.46 -19.64 13.59
C PHE A 398 13.81 -19.65 14.98
N LEU A 399 13.09 -18.60 15.35
CA LEU A 399 12.46 -18.45 16.66
C LEU A 399 10.93 -18.44 16.58
N VAL A 400 10.28 -19.33 17.34
CA VAL A 400 8.85 -19.22 17.68
C VAL A 400 8.74 -18.97 19.17
N ALA A 401 8.58 -17.72 19.56
CA ALA A 401 8.45 -17.31 20.95
C ALA A 401 6.98 -17.19 21.37
N ASN A 402 6.68 -17.61 22.59
CA ASN A 402 5.39 -17.41 23.25
C ASN A 402 4.18 -17.89 22.42
N ALA A 403 4.31 -19.05 21.76
CA ALA A 403 3.26 -19.68 20.97
C ALA A 403 3.40 -21.20 20.98
N ASP A 404 2.27 -21.92 20.98
CA ASP A 404 2.23 -23.37 20.86
C ASP A 404 2.45 -23.81 19.41
N ILE A 405 3.43 -24.68 19.16
CA ILE A 405 3.62 -25.30 17.84
C ILE A 405 2.86 -26.63 17.81
N TRP A 406 1.76 -26.68 17.06
CA TRP A 406 1.02 -27.90 16.81
C TRP A 406 1.57 -28.62 15.57
N ILE A 407 2.27 -29.74 15.79
CA ILE A 407 2.69 -30.66 14.73
C ILE A 407 1.68 -31.82 14.72
N ALA A 408 0.74 -31.80 13.78
CA ALA A 408 -0.39 -32.73 13.74
C ALA A 408 -0.47 -33.47 12.40
N ASN A 409 -1.03 -34.68 12.45
CA ASN A 409 -1.35 -35.50 11.29
C ASN A 409 -2.77 -36.04 11.43
N ASN A 410 -3.63 -35.80 10.44
CA ASN A 410 -5.05 -36.14 10.48
C ASN A 410 -5.58 -36.79 9.19
N ASP A 411 -4.70 -37.18 8.24
CA ASP A 411 -5.08 -37.77 6.95
C ASP A 411 -4.95 -39.30 6.89
N GLY A 412 -4.53 -39.93 8.00
CA GLY A 412 -4.33 -41.39 8.11
C GLY A 412 -3.07 -41.92 7.39
N THR A 413 -2.32 -41.06 6.70
CA THR A 413 -1.05 -41.41 6.04
C THR A 413 0.10 -41.17 7.02
N PRO A 414 1.09 -42.07 7.16
CA PRO A 414 2.27 -41.79 7.97
C PRO A 414 2.99 -40.50 7.52
N ARG A 415 3.23 -39.59 8.48
CA ARG A 415 4.00 -38.36 8.31
C ARG A 415 5.15 -38.36 9.31
N GLU A 416 6.25 -37.72 8.94
CA GLU A 416 7.48 -37.68 9.74
C GLU A 416 7.99 -36.23 9.81
N ALA A 417 8.29 -35.75 11.01
CA ALA A 417 9.01 -34.50 11.21
C ALA A 417 10.53 -34.82 11.26
N ARG A 418 11.24 -34.49 10.18
CA ARG A 418 12.69 -34.75 10.07
C ARG A 418 13.51 -33.57 10.57
N LEU A 419 14.44 -33.84 11.48
CA LEU A 419 15.41 -32.89 12.02
C LEU A 419 16.80 -33.38 11.63
N PHE A 420 17.51 -32.64 10.78
CA PHE A 420 18.77 -33.07 10.16
C PHE A 420 19.98 -32.43 10.84
N GLU A 421 21.06 -33.19 11.02
CA GLU A 421 22.38 -32.64 11.41
C GLU A 421 23.23 -32.28 10.18
N ASN A 422 24.46 -31.80 10.38
CA ASN A 422 25.37 -31.36 9.32
C ASN A 422 25.73 -32.48 8.32
N TYR A 423 25.10 -32.47 7.15
CA TYR A 423 25.43 -33.34 6.04
C TYR A 423 26.56 -32.69 5.22
N GLY A 424 27.80 -33.16 5.41
CA GLY A 424 29.05 -32.51 4.97
C GLY A 424 29.30 -32.34 3.46
N THR A 425 28.26 -32.39 2.61
CA THR A 425 28.29 -32.00 1.20
C THR A 425 27.43 -30.75 0.99
N ASN A 426 28.07 -29.63 0.67
CA ASN A 426 27.40 -28.34 0.49
C ASN A 426 26.27 -28.40 -0.57
N GLY A 427 25.10 -27.84 -0.24
CA GLY A 427 23.97 -27.67 -1.16
C GLY A 427 23.11 -28.90 -1.43
N ALA A 428 23.39 -30.06 -0.82
CA ALA A 428 22.58 -31.27 -0.96
C ALA A 428 21.92 -31.65 0.38
N PHE A 429 20.60 -31.86 0.37
CA PHE A 429 19.93 -32.55 1.47
C PHE A 429 20.20 -34.06 1.40
N PRO A 430 20.23 -34.77 2.54
CA PRO A 430 20.36 -36.23 2.57
C PRO A 430 19.28 -36.95 1.75
N GLY A 431 19.63 -38.11 1.18
CA GLY A 431 18.70 -38.93 0.41
C GLY A 431 17.58 -39.52 1.27
N ALA A 432 16.54 -40.06 0.63
CA ALA A 432 15.37 -40.64 1.31
C ALA A 432 15.71 -41.77 2.32
N ASN A 433 16.90 -42.38 2.20
CA ASN A 433 17.40 -43.49 3.01
C ASN A 433 18.39 -43.06 4.11
N THR A 434 18.48 -41.77 4.46
CA THR A 434 19.33 -41.25 5.53
C THR A 434 18.48 -40.79 6.72
N ASN A 435 18.77 -41.28 7.93
CA ASN A 435 17.90 -41.17 9.12
C ASN A 435 18.51 -40.24 10.19
N TYR A 436 17.67 -39.46 10.89
CA TYR A 436 18.03 -38.59 12.02
C TYR A 436 16.86 -38.39 13.01
N VAL A 437 17.14 -38.09 14.28
CA VAL A 437 16.16 -37.73 15.35
C VAL A 437 16.84 -36.74 16.31
N ALA A 438 16.14 -35.71 16.84
CA ALA A 438 16.76 -34.73 17.74
C ALA A 438 15.82 -34.06 18.77
N PHE A 439 16.32 -33.85 20.00
CA PHE A 439 16.36 -32.52 20.66
C PHE A 439 17.75 -32.31 21.36
N ASN A 440 18.34 -31.11 21.14
CA ASN A 440 19.48 -30.39 21.80
C ASN A 440 20.95 -30.92 21.78
N ALA A 441 22.03 -30.14 22.04
CA ALA A 441 22.21 -28.66 21.99
C ALA A 441 22.89 -27.85 23.17
N PRO A 442 24.05 -28.23 23.78
CA PRO A 442 24.45 -27.80 25.15
C PRO A 442 25.71 -26.91 25.24
N SER A 443 26.54 -27.08 26.30
CA SER A 443 27.74 -26.26 26.51
C SER A 443 28.90 -26.58 25.58
N ALA A 444 29.03 -27.80 25.02
CA ALA A 444 29.72 -28.92 25.67
C ALA A 444 28.97 -29.88 26.63
N THR A 445 29.02 -31.18 26.32
CA THR A 445 29.26 -32.27 27.29
C THR A 445 30.77 -32.61 27.41
N ALA A 446 31.64 -31.67 27.04
CA ALA A 446 32.57 -31.75 25.89
C ALA A 446 31.85 -31.42 24.57
N ASN A 447 32.23 -30.32 23.92
CA ASN A 447 31.55 -29.39 22.96
C ASN A 447 30.13 -29.62 22.32
N ASP A 448 29.40 -30.73 22.52
CA ASP A 448 28.10 -31.10 21.91
C ASP A 448 27.09 -31.84 22.86
N TYR A 449 25.82 -32.07 22.42
CA TYR A 449 24.64 -32.85 23.00
C TYR A 449 23.99 -32.58 24.39
N ASP A 450 22.87 -31.86 24.51
CA ASP A 450 21.92 -32.11 25.61
C ASP A 450 20.66 -32.82 25.10
N ASN A 451 19.50 -32.52 25.68
CA ASN A 451 18.68 -33.62 26.18
C ASN A 451 17.19 -33.49 25.84
N THR A 452 16.63 -34.53 25.20
CA THR A 452 15.20 -34.68 24.95
C THR A 452 14.48 -35.37 26.11
N TYR A 453 13.30 -34.87 26.54
CA TYR A 453 12.43 -35.58 27.48
C TYR A 453 10.97 -35.61 27.01
N THR A 454 10.39 -36.81 26.92
CA THR A 454 8.99 -37.01 26.50
C THR A 454 8.09 -37.26 27.71
N LEU A 455 7.05 -36.44 27.91
CA LEU A 455 6.11 -36.56 29.04
C LEU A 455 5.09 -37.72 28.86
N PRO A 456 4.44 -38.20 29.94
CA PRO A 456 3.46 -39.28 29.89
C PRO A 456 2.08 -38.76 29.46
N ASP A 457 1.22 -39.70 29.04
CA ASP A 457 -0.10 -39.49 28.44
C ASP A 457 -1.23 -39.12 29.42
N ARG A 458 -0.93 -39.01 30.71
CA ARG A 458 -1.88 -38.73 31.81
C ARG A 458 -1.16 -38.13 33.01
N THR A 459 -1.89 -37.65 34.01
CA THR A 459 -1.32 -37.26 35.32
C THR A 459 -1.05 -38.51 36.18
N GLY A 460 0.09 -38.54 36.88
CA GLY A 460 0.42 -39.61 37.82
C GLY A 460 -0.46 -39.61 39.07
N ALA A 461 -0.52 -40.75 39.75
CA ALA A 461 -1.18 -40.92 41.04
C ALA A 461 -0.34 -40.34 42.20
N VAL A 462 -0.92 -40.32 43.41
CA VAL A 462 -0.19 -39.92 44.62
C VAL A 462 1.00 -40.86 44.82
N SER A 463 2.21 -40.28 44.84
CA SER A 463 3.52 -40.97 44.93
C SER A 463 4.02 -41.68 43.67
N ASP A 464 3.45 -41.40 42.48
CA ASP A 464 4.10 -41.74 41.21
C ASP A 464 5.28 -40.80 40.91
N LEU A 465 6.39 -41.36 40.44
CA LEU A 465 7.57 -40.61 39.97
C LEU A 465 7.63 -40.57 38.46
N LEU A 466 7.99 -39.41 37.91
CA LEU A 466 8.26 -39.22 36.50
C LEU A 466 9.67 -39.73 36.15
N THR A 467 9.82 -41.05 36.10
CA THR A 467 11.11 -41.69 35.81
C THR A 467 11.34 -41.79 34.32
N ILE A 468 12.59 -41.79 33.88
CA ILE A 468 12.90 -42.37 32.56
C ILE A 468 12.39 -43.82 32.59
N ALA A 469 11.57 -44.18 31.62
CA ALA A 469 11.01 -45.51 31.53
C ALA A 469 12.16 -46.53 31.46
N ALA A 470 12.09 -47.60 32.25
CA ALA A 470 12.99 -48.75 32.06
C ALA A 470 12.67 -49.48 30.75
N THR A 471 11.43 -49.33 30.28
CA THR A 471 10.91 -49.85 29.02
C THR A 471 10.03 -48.77 28.38
N PRO A 472 10.47 -48.10 27.29
CA PRO A 472 11.78 -48.23 26.63
C PRO A 472 12.89 -47.55 27.44
N ALA A 473 14.06 -48.22 27.56
CA ALA A 473 15.17 -47.80 28.42
C ALA A 473 15.82 -46.45 28.04
N PRO A 474 16.49 -45.75 28.99
CA PRO A 474 17.25 -44.52 28.73
C PRO A 474 18.39 -44.67 27.70
N THR A 475 18.75 -43.56 27.05
CA THR A 475 20.01 -43.42 26.29
C THR A 475 20.78 -42.15 26.72
N THR A 476 21.88 -41.80 26.06
CA THR A 476 22.79 -40.71 26.49
C THR A 476 22.33 -39.29 26.18
N THR A 477 21.27 -39.09 25.39
CA THR A 477 20.76 -37.76 24.99
C THR A 477 19.22 -37.64 24.99
N SER A 478 18.50 -38.74 25.23
CA SER A 478 17.03 -38.71 25.20
C SER A 478 16.40 -39.75 26.11
N ALA A 479 15.24 -39.40 26.65
CA ALA A 479 14.55 -40.19 27.65
C ALA A 479 13.02 -40.06 27.55
N ALA A 480 12.34 -41.18 27.29
CA ALA A 480 10.90 -41.29 27.48
C ALA A 480 10.60 -41.34 28.98
N THR A 481 9.69 -40.51 29.48
CA THR A 481 9.33 -40.50 30.89
C THR A 481 7.98 -41.18 31.13
N THR A 482 7.85 -41.88 32.25
CA THR A 482 6.67 -42.64 32.64
C THR A 482 6.37 -42.45 34.11
N TRP A 483 5.11 -42.54 34.50
CA TRP A 483 4.68 -42.55 35.91
C TRP A 483 4.89 -43.93 36.50
N ALA A 484 5.95 -44.08 37.30
CA ALA A 484 6.23 -45.28 38.06
C ALA A 484 5.85 -45.07 39.53
N ALA A 485 4.86 -45.84 40.01
CA ALA A 485 4.57 -45.96 41.44
C ALA A 485 5.79 -46.51 42.17
N ALA A 486 6.29 -45.82 43.20
CA ALA A 486 7.57 -46.08 43.86
C ALA A 486 7.78 -47.57 44.25
N PRO A 487 8.58 -48.37 43.51
CA PRO A 487 8.59 -49.81 43.67
C PRO A 487 9.83 -50.31 44.42
N ILE A 488 9.63 -50.72 45.67
CA ILE A 488 10.57 -51.58 46.41
C ILE A 488 10.36 -53.02 45.92
N ASN A 489 11.18 -53.55 45.00
CA ASN A 489 11.02 -54.93 44.52
C ASN A 489 12.30 -55.58 43.96
N TYR A 490 12.81 -56.59 44.66
CA TYR A 490 13.42 -57.76 44.02
C TYR A 490 12.31 -58.55 43.30
N ARG A 491 12.53 -59.04 42.07
CA ARG A 491 11.58 -59.92 41.36
C ARG A 491 12.25 -61.17 40.79
N SER A 492 12.19 -62.26 41.56
CA SER A 492 12.34 -63.65 41.09
C SER A 492 11.00 -64.39 41.25
N SER A 493 9.95 -63.91 40.57
CA SER A 493 8.60 -64.46 40.73
C SER A 493 8.42 -65.83 40.08
N ALA A 494 8.41 -66.88 40.90
CA ALA A 494 7.84 -68.21 40.62
C ALA A 494 8.37 -68.99 39.38
N THR A 495 9.54 -68.64 38.85
CA THR A 495 10.15 -69.41 37.75
C THR A 495 10.66 -70.76 38.24
N THR A 496 10.13 -71.85 37.68
CA THR A 496 10.76 -73.18 37.79
C THR A 496 12.10 -73.13 37.04
N ILE A 497 13.23 -73.11 37.75
CA ILE A 497 14.56 -73.15 37.13
C ILE A 497 14.89 -74.61 36.80
N ILE A 498 14.57 -75.04 35.57
CA ILE A 498 14.98 -76.36 35.07
C ILE A 498 16.50 -76.31 34.79
N LEU A 499 17.28 -77.03 35.60
CA LEU A 499 18.74 -77.12 35.47
C LEU A 499 19.16 -78.49 34.96
N ASP A 500 19.54 -78.56 33.68
CA ASP A 500 20.13 -79.75 33.05
C ASP A 500 21.67 -79.80 33.29
N LEU A 501 22.09 -79.60 34.54
CA LEU A 501 23.51 -79.56 34.95
C LEU A 501 23.80 -80.55 36.09
N THR A 502 25.02 -81.08 36.14
CA THR A 502 25.49 -81.96 37.24
C THR A 502 25.87 -81.18 38.51
N THR A 503 25.96 -79.86 38.44
CA THR A 503 26.38 -78.98 39.53
C THR A 503 25.56 -77.70 39.48
N ILE A 504 24.98 -77.30 40.61
CA ILE A 504 24.20 -76.06 40.74
C ILE A 504 25.15 -74.94 41.19
N LEU A 505 25.27 -73.87 40.38
CA LEU A 505 26.23 -72.79 40.61
C LEU A 505 25.68 -71.71 41.57
N GLY A 506 26.55 -71.13 42.42
CA GLY A 506 26.12 -70.24 43.52
C GLY A 506 25.50 -68.93 43.05
N VAL A 507 25.90 -68.44 41.88
CA VAL A 507 25.28 -67.29 41.20
C VAL A 507 23.81 -67.54 40.87
N VAL A 508 23.40 -68.79 40.62
CA VAL A 508 22.01 -69.17 40.33
C VAL A 508 21.13 -69.14 41.59
N MET A 509 21.71 -69.25 42.79
CA MET A 509 20.96 -69.34 44.04
C MET A 509 20.80 -67.98 44.77
N ASN A 510 21.44 -66.92 44.27
CA ASN A 510 21.41 -65.60 44.92
C ASN A 510 20.01 -64.96 44.81
N ASN A 511 19.30 -64.85 45.92
CA ASN A 511 17.87 -64.43 46.03
C ASN A 511 16.86 -65.43 45.43
N VAL A 512 17.10 -66.74 45.58
CA VAL A 512 16.15 -67.81 45.25
C VAL A 512 15.59 -68.46 46.52
N GLU A 513 14.30 -68.27 46.76
CA GLU A 513 13.59 -68.84 47.93
C GLU A 513 13.16 -70.31 47.71
N PHE A 514 12.92 -70.70 46.44
CA PHE A 514 12.53 -72.06 46.04
C PHE A 514 13.22 -72.48 44.73
N LEU A 515 13.89 -73.64 44.73
CA LEU A 515 14.54 -74.20 43.54
C LEU A 515 13.88 -75.53 43.16
N ARG A 516 12.96 -75.49 42.18
CA ARG A 516 12.30 -76.70 41.67
C ARG A 516 13.18 -77.39 40.63
N VAL A 517 13.60 -78.63 40.93
CA VAL A 517 14.38 -79.48 40.02
C VAL A 517 13.50 -80.64 39.52
N THR A 518 13.47 -80.86 38.21
CA THR A 518 12.68 -81.92 37.56
C THR A 518 13.60 -82.90 36.86
N SER A 519 13.38 -84.21 37.05
CA SER A 519 14.07 -85.23 36.25
C SER A 519 13.49 -85.24 34.82
N ASP A 520 14.34 -84.94 33.85
CA ASP A 520 14.02 -84.55 32.47
C ASP A 520 14.04 -85.74 31.50
N ASN A 521 13.42 -86.86 31.90
CA ASN A 521 13.34 -88.12 31.14
C ASN A 521 14.70 -88.83 30.86
N VAL A 522 15.77 -88.45 31.56
CA VAL A 522 17.10 -89.09 31.50
C VAL A 522 17.27 -90.12 32.64
N PRO A 523 17.91 -91.29 32.44
CA PRO A 523 17.80 -92.41 33.39
C PRO A 523 18.61 -92.30 34.69
N ALA A 524 17.93 -92.62 35.79
CA ALA A 524 18.40 -93.10 37.12
C ALA A 524 19.59 -92.39 37.82
N ASN A 525 19.33 -91.85 39.01
CA ASN A 525 20.30 -91.32 39.97
C ASN A 525 21.26 -90.26 39.40
N ARG A 526 20.70 -89.17 38.87
CA ARG A 526 21.48 -87.96 38.56
C ARG A 526 22.07 -87.43 39.88
N ARG A 527 23.40 -87.50 39.99
CA ARG A 527 24.15 -86.91 41.11
C ARG A 527 24.22 -85.41 40.88
N THR A 528 23.76 -84.64 41.86
CA THR A 528 23.85 -83.19 41.86
C THR A 528 24.73 -82.77 43.03
N SER A 529 25.85 -82.11 42.73
CA SER A 529 26.58 -81.35 43.74
C SER A 529 26.03 -79.93 43.82
N LEU A 530 25.89 -79.42 45.05
CA LEU A 530 25.59 -78.02 45.30
C LEU A 530 26.89 -77.23 45.30
N SER A 531 26.89 -76.00 44.79
CA SER A 531 27.94 -75.06 45.12
C SER A 531 27.77 -74.55 46.55
N ASN A 532 28.80 -73.88 47.06
CA ASN A 532 28.67 -73.06 48.26
C ASN A 532 27.59 -71.99 48.05
N GLY A 533 26.88 -71.66 49.13
CA GLY A 533 25.97 -70.53 49.19
C GLY A 533 26.69 -69.19 49.24
N VAL A 534 25.96 -68.11 48.94
CA VAL A 534 26.52 -66.75 48.82
C VAL A 534 26.29 -65.86 50.04
N THR A 535 25.36 -66.24 50.92
CA THR A 535 25.00 -65.50 52.15
C THR A 535 24.59 -66.48 53.24
N ASN A 536 24.97 -66.22 54.50
CA ASN A 536 24.52 -67.03 55.64
C ASN A 536 22.98 -67.06 55.74
N GLY A 537 22.41 -68.20 56.15
CA GLY A 537 20.98 -68.38 56.30
C GLY A 537 20.22 -68.51 54.98
N MET A 538 20.91 -68.56 53.83
CA MET A 538 20.26 -68.78 52.53
C MET A 538 19.53 -70.12 52.53
N LEU A 539 18.21 -70.08 52.28
CA LEU A 539 17.36 -71.26 52.30
C LEU A 539 17.23 -71.84 50.89
N LEU A 540 17.41 -73.15 50.75
CA LEU A 540 17.27 -73.88 49.51
C LEU A 540 16.25 -75.00 49.69
N THR A 541 15.04 -74.80 49.16
CA THR A 541 14.04 -75.86 49.06
C THR A 541 14.11 -76.53 47.70
N MET A 542 14.45 -77.82 47.67
CA MET A 542 14.43 -78.68 46.49
C MET A 542 13.22 -79.63 46.56
N ARG A 543 12.54 -79.87 45.44
CA ARG A 543 11.44 -80.84 45.34
C ARG A 543 11.43 -81.56 43.99
N VAL A 544 11.34 -82.89 44.01
CA VAL A 544 11.21 -83.71 42.80
C VAL A 544 9.74 -83.82 42.43
N VAL A 545 9.35 -83.25 41.29
CA VAL A 545 7.93 -83.13 40.92
C VAL A 545 7.43 -84.27 40.02
N SER A 546 8.34 -85.01 39.39
CA SER A 546 8.05 -86.20 38.57
C SER A 546 9.25 -87.15 38.53
N ASN A 547 8.97 -88.45 38.53
CA ASN A 547 9.97 -89.52 38.37
C ASN A 547 10.35 -89.70 36.89
N ALA A 548 11.59 -90.13 36.63
CA ALA A 548 12.03 -90.52 35.30
C ALA A 548 11.27 -91.77 34.76
N PRO A 549 11.04 -91.90 33.44
CA PRO A 549 10.49 -93.10 32.83
C PRO A 549 11.42 -94.32 32.97
N GLY A 550 10.87 -95.54 33.03
CA GLY A 550 11.65 -96.78 33.14
C GLY A 550 11.00 -97.86 34.02
N THR A 551 11.81 -98.80 34.51
CA THR A 551 11.43 -99.87 35.48
C THR A 551 12.30 -99.93 36.75
N ASN A 552 13.42 -99.21 36.80
CA ASN A 552 14.30 -99.11 37.98
C ASN A 552 13.56 -98.44 39.17
N PRO A 553 13.67 -98.89 40.43
CA PRO A 553 13.15 -98.15 41.59
C PRO A 553 13.81 -96.77 41.82
N ASP A 554 15.03 -96.55 41.33
CA ASP A 554 15.82 -95.34 41.60
C ASP A 554 15.64 -94.28 40.48
N ARG A 555 14.76 -93.27 40.66
CA ARG A 555 14.28 -92.42 39.54
C ARG A 555 14.37 -90.90 39.69
N GLY A 556 14.92 -90.41 40.79
CA GLY A 556 15.06 -88.96 41.01
C GLY A 556 16.50 -88.50 41.25
N ILE A 557 16.69 -87.66 42.27
CA ILE A 557 17.93 -86.91 42.50
C ILE A 557 18.66 -87.50 43.70
N ARG A 558 19.94 -87.85 43.53
CA ARG A 558 20.81 -88.27 44.65
C ARG A 558 21.63 -87.09 45.16
N LEU A 559 21.38 -86.71 46.41
CA LEU A 559 22.25 -85.86 47.22
C LEU A 559 23.18 -86.75 48.05
N ARG A 560 24.47 -86.40 48.17
CA ARG A 560 25.44 -87.26 48.87
C ARG A 560 25.83 -86.70 50.21
N ALA A 561 25.86 -87.55 51.24
CA ALA A 561 26.41 -87.18 52.54
C ALA A 561 27.95 -87.12 52.53
N THR A 562 28.58 -87.54 51.43
CA THR A 562 30.04 -87.39 51.20
C THR A 562 30.43 -86.06 50.55
N ASP A 563 29.48 -85.24 50.11
CA ASP A 563 29.79 -83.97 49.48
C ASP A 563 30.25 -82.96 50.54
N ALA A 564 31.45 -82.41 50.36
CA ALA A 564 32.16 -81.67 51.41
C ALA A 564 31.43 -80.42 51.94
N ASN A 565 30.46 -79.90 51.18
CA ASN A 565 29.64 -78.75 51.50
C ASN A 565 28.16 -79.12 51.74
N LEU A 566 27.84 -80.36 52.12
CA LEU A 566 26.48 -80.82 52.41
C LEU A 566 26.41 -81.79 53.59
N ARG A 567 25.63 -81.44 54.61
CA ARG A 567 25.34 -82.25 55.80
C ARG A 567 23.86 -82.64 55.84
N LEU A 568 23.57 -83.84 55.33
CA LEU A 568 22.25 -84.48 55.39
C LEU A 568 21.99 -85.07 56.78
N ALA A 569 20.74 -85.07 57.23
CA ALA A 569 20.36 -85.69 58.49
C ALA A 569 20.59 -87.22 58.41
N GLY A 570 21.32 -87.76 59.39
CA GLY A 570 21.69 -89.18 59.45
C GLY A 570 22.95 -89.58 58.66
N ASN A 571 23.68 -88.63 58.05
CA ASN A 571 24.98 -88.86 57.37
C ASN A 571 24.96 -89.97 56.28
N ALA A 572 23.84 -90.16 55.60
CA ALA A 572 23.69 -91.08 54.46
C ALA A 572 23.24 -90.33 53.19
N ASP A 573 23.61 -90.84 52.01
CA ASP A 573 23.09 -90.35 50.73
C ASP A 573 21.56 -90.35 50.74
N TYR A 574 20.94 -89.28 50.20
CA TYR A 574 19.50 -89.14 50.11
C TYR A 574 19.04 -89.18 48.65
N ASP A 575 18.28 -90.23 48.33
CA ASP A 575 17.62 -90.43 47.04
C ASP A 575 16.21 -89.84 47.08
N MET A 576 16.05 -88.65 46.53
CA MET A 576 14.77 -87.98 46.38
C MET A 576 13.97 -88.60 45.24
N GLN A 577 12.80 -89.16 45.53
CA GLN A 577 11.84 -89.70 44.56
C GLN A 577 10.71 -88.69 44.29
N GLN A 578 9.81 -88.97 43.35
CA GLN A 578 8.66 -88.12 43.05
C GLN A 578 7.84 -87.78 44.30
N ALA A 579 7.48 -86.49 44.41
CA ALA A 579 6.85 -85.79 45.52
C ALA A 579 7.79 -85.40 46.67
N ASP A 580 8.94 -86.07 46.83
CA ASP A 580 9.90 -85.80 47.91
C ASP A 580 10.44 -84.37 47.83
N SER A 581 10.66 -83.78 49.00
CA SER A 581 11.28 -82.47 49.15
C SER A 581 12.34 -82.47 50.24
N ILE A 582 13.31 -81.57 50.13
CA ILE A 582 14.30 -81.28 51.16
C ILE A 582 14.49 -79.76 51.24
N MET A 583 14.64 -79.27 52.46
CA MET A 583 14.97 -77.90 52.78
C MET A 583 16.35 -77.89 53.42
N LEU A 584 17.25 -77.13 52.82
CA LEU A 584 18.62 -76.93 53.25
C LEU A 584 18.81 -75.47 53.64
N VAL A 585 19.67 -75.19 54.62
CA VAL A 585 20.12 -73.83 54.94
C VAL A 585 21.63 -73.75 54.76
N TRP A 586 22.12 -72.65 54.19
CA TRP A 586 23.55 -72.39 54.06
C TRP A 586 24.11 -71.82 55.37
N ASP A 587 25.13 -72.48 55.91
CA ASP A 587 25.98 -71.96 56.98
C ASP A 587 27.28 -71.46 56.35
N ASP A 588 27.54 -70.14 56.43
CA ASP A 588 28.75 -69.54 55.88
C ASP A 588 29.98 -69.66 56.78
N VAL A 589 29.81 -70.05 58.04
CA VAL A 589 30.90 -70.29 58.99
C VAL A 589 31.51 -71.66 58.73
N ASP A 590 30.67 -72.69 58.68
CA ASP A 590 31.09 -74.07 58.40
C ASP A 590 31.27 -74.33 56.88
N GLN A 591 30.80 -73.42 56.01
CA GLN A 591 30.78 -73.56 54.55
C GLN A 591 30.04 -74.83 54.07
N ILE A 592 28.90 -75.12 54.70
CA ILE A 592 28.06 -76.29 54.41
C ILE A 592 26.57 -75.93 54.24
N TRP A 593 25.90 -76.68 53.38
CA TRP A 593 24.44 -76.83 53.39
C TRP A 593 24.03 -77.78 54.50
N ILE A 594 23.18 -77.35 55.42
CA ILE A 594 22.65 -78.16 56.51
C ILE A 594 21.21 -78.52 56.19
N GLU A 595 20.86 -79.81 56.22
CA GLU A 595 19.46 -80.23 56.16
C GLU A 595 18.69 -79.73 57.39
N VAL A 596 17.64 -78.95 57.14
CA VAL A 596 16.71 -78.46 58.17
C VAL A 596 15.37 -79.21 58.16
N GLY A 597 15.08 -79.95 57.09
CA GLY A 597 13.99 -80.92 57.05
C GLY A 597 13.79 -81.54 55.67
N ARG A 598 13.16 -82.71 55.62
CA ARG A 598 12.74 -83.37 54.37
C ARG A 598 11.35 -83.97 54.50
N THR A 599 10.70 -84.21 53.37
CA THR A 599 9.47 -85.00 53.26
C THR A 599 9.68 -86.11 52.25
N ASN A 600 9.34 -87.34 52.63
CA ASN A 600 9.32 -88.50 51.74
C ASN A 600 7.83 -88.87 51.50
N GLN A 601 7.41 -88.95 50.23
CA GLN A 601 6.05 -89.22 49.71
C GLN A 601 4.84 -88.83 50.59
#